data_AF-A0A7L4PMF8-F1
#
_entry.id   AF-A0A7L4PMF8-F1
#
_cell.length_a   1.000
_cell.length_b   1.000
_cell.length_c   1.000
_cell.angle_alpha   90.00
_cell.angle_beta   90.00
_cell.angle_gamma   90.00
#
_symmetry.space_group_name_H-M   'P 1'
#
loop_
_entity.id
_entity.type
_entity.pdbx_description
1 polymer ?
#
loop_
_entity_poly.entity_id
_entity_poly.type
_entity_poly.pdbx_seq_one_letter_code
_entity_poly.pdbx_strand_id
1 'polypeptide(L)'
;MECTKACREFCDWVETLPYHRKYALPKDRMAQLPHCFTETFLGEMLPGASRQFRGPCGAHVHEFQDRFVLHRDLANADEDPVGHLLRDAPEYLASLAAVLAAGLALARSGSRRSGTRGGAALASGLLGVLALVGGKFLKSLEEDPDEKDSPHFKS
;
A
#
# COMPACT_ATOMS: atom_id res chain seq x y z
N MET A 1 16.06 0.97 5.53
CA MET A 1 16.83 -0.23 5.88
C MET A 1 18.02 -0.35 4.95
N GLU A 2 19.22 -0.54 5.48
CA GLU A 2 20.42 -0.68 4.67
C GLU A 2 20.57 -2.10 4.10
N CYS A 3 21.11 -2.20 2.89
CA CYS A 3 21.43 -3.49 2.31
C CYS A 3 22.69 -4.08 2.94
N THR A 4 22.56 -5.26 3.56
CA THR A 4 23.71 -5.97 4.14
C THR A 4 24.47 -6.76 3.06
N LYS A 5 25.74 -7.13 3.34
CA LYS A 5 26.55 -7.94 2.40
C LYS A 5 25.86 -9.25 2.02
N ALA A 6 25.16 -9.89 2.96
CA ALA A 6 24.45 -11.14 2.75
C ALA A 6 23.20 -11.01 1.86
N CYS A 7 22.67 -9.79 1.70
CA CYS A 7 21.51 -9.51 0.85
C CYS A 7 21.83 -8.77 -0.44
N ARG A 8 23.12 -8.51 -0.71
CA ARG A 8 23.54 -7.59 -1.78
C ARG A 8 22.99 -7.97 -3.15
N GLU A 9 23.06 -9.24 -3.52
CA GLU A 9 22.55 -9.72 -4.81
C GLU A 9 21.04 -9.50 -4.95
N PHE A 10 20.28 -9.70 -3.87
CA PHE A 10 18.84 -9.43 -3.88
C PHE A 10 18.54 -7.93 -3.95
N CYS A 11 19.28 -7.11 -3.22
CA CYS A 11 19.13 -5.66 -3.28
C CYS A 11 19.44 -5.13 -4.69
N ASP A 12 20.57 -5.55 -5.26
CA ASP A 12 21.00 -5.16 -6.60
C ASP A 12 19.91 -5.51 -7.63
N TRP A 13 19.28 -6.68 -7.48
CA TRP A 13 18.14 -7.08 -8.30
C TRP A 13 16.90 -6.21 -8.07
N VAL A 14 16.48 -5.98 -6.82
CA VAL A 14 15.35 -5.10 -6.48
C VAL A 14 15.55 -3.70 -7.04
N GLU A 15 16.77 -3.18 -7.03
CA GLU A 15 17.07 -1.85 -7.54
C GLU A 15 16.87 -1.72 -9.05
N THR A 16 16.92 -2.83 -9.80
CA THR A 16 16.58 -2.86 -11.23
C THR A 16 15.08 -2.78 -11.50
N LEU A 17 14.24 -3.00 -10.49
CA LEU A 17 12.80 -3.05 -10.65
C LEU A 17 12.21 -1.62 -10.66
N PRO A 18 11.36 -1.31 -11.65
CA PRO A 18 10.49 -0.14 -11.61
C PRO A 18 9.69 -0.03 -10.31
N TYR A 19 9.57 1.20 -9.81
CA TYR A 19 8.70 1.53 -8.67
C TYR A 19 7.23 1.24 -8.98
N HIS A 20 6.45 1.01 -7.92
CA HIS A 20 4.99 0.84 -7.96
C HIS A 20 4.49 -0.30 -8.87
N ARG A 21 5.38 -1.23 -9.23
CA ARG A 21 5.03 -2.41 -10.04
C ARG A 21 5.22 -3.69 -9.25
N LYS A 22 4.23 -4.58 -9.33
CA LYS A 22 4.23 -5.88 -8.66
C LYS A 22 4.89 -6.93 -9.56
N TYR A 23 5.73 -7.77 -8.96
CA TYR A 23 6.41 -8.87 -9.62
C TYR A 23 6.22 -10.19 -8.86
N ALA A 24 5.92 -11.24 -9.60
CA ALA A 24 5.79 -12.61 -9.11
C ALA A 24 7.17 -13.26 -8.99
N LEU A 25 7.54 -13.72 -7.81
CA LEU A 25 8.70 -14.60 -7.59
C LEU A 25 8.21 -15.96 -7.07
N PRO A 26 8.03 -16.95 -7.95
CA PRO A 26 7.70 -18.32 -7.61
C PRO A 26 8.63 -18.94 -6.56
N LYS A 27 8.06 -19.70 -5.62
CA LYS A 27 8.80 -20.33 -4.51
C LYS A 27 9.70 -21.49 -4.94
N ASP A 28 9.51 -22.03 -6.14
CA ASP A 28 10.43 -22.99 -6.75
C ASP A 28 11.78 -22.35 -7.11
N ARG A 29 11.81 -21.06 -7.44
CA ARG A 29 13.02 -20.25 -7.68
C ARG A 29 13.63 -19.71 -6.40
N MET A 30 12.80 -19.37 -5.42
CA MET A 30 13.25 -18.87 -4.12
C MET A 30 12.34 -19.40 -3.03
N ALA A 31 12.79 -20.40 -2.28
CA ALA A 31 11.96 -21.00 -1.23
C ALA A 31 11.68 -20.05 -0.06
N GLN A 32 12.64 -19.16 0.27
CA GLN A 32 12.56 -18.24 1.41
C GLN A 32 13.21 -16.90 1.06
N LEU A 33 12.65 -15.81 1.60
CA LEU A 33 13.23 -14.48 1.47
C LEU A 33 14.56 -14.38 2.25
N PRO A 34 15.51 -13.55 1.79
CA PRO A 34 16.74 -13.28 2.53
C PRO A 34 16.46 -12.72 3.93
N HIS A 35 17.36 -12.96 4.89
CA HIS A 35 17.16 -12.59 6.29
C HIS A 35 17.06 -11.08 6.56
N CYS A 36 17.37 -10.22 5.58
CA CYS A 36 17.20 -8.77 5.69
C CYS A 36 15.76 -8.30 5.47
N PHE A 37 14.85 -9.21 5.12
CA PHE A 37 13.42 -8.94 5.12
C PHE A 37 12.86 -9.12 6.52
N THR A 38 12.17 -8.09 6.98
CA THR A 38 11.52 -8.07 8.29
C THR A 38 10.01 -8.12 8.08
N GLU A 39 9.34 -9.04 8.77
CA GLU A 39 7.88 -9.11 8.75
C GLU A 39 7.28 -7.83 9.32
N THR A 40 6.23 -7.33 8.68
CA THR A 40 5.54 -6.11 9.11
C THR A 40 4.04 -6.30 9.09
N PHE A 41 3.34 -5.52 9.91
CA PHE A 41 1.89 -5.38 9.85
C PHE A 41 1.47 -4.04 9.21
N LEU A 42 2.46 -3.22 8.80
CA LEU A 42 2.23 -1.90 8.23
C LEU A 42 2.09 -1.95 6.70
N GLY A 43 0.89 -1.61 6.24
CA GLY A 43 0.52 -1.63 4.83
C GLY A 43 -0.75 -2.44 4.60
N GLU A 44 -1.31 -2.33 3.41
CA GLU A 44 -2.45 -3.15 3.01
C GLU A 44 -1.98 -4.55 2.64
N MET A 45 -2.52 -5.56 3.32
CA MET A 45 -2.26 -6.96 2.97
C MET A 45 -3.02 -7.31 1.70
N LEU A 46 -2.34 -7.90 0.71
CA LEU A 46 -3.02 -8.41 -0.48
C LEU A 46 -3.96 -9.57 -0.12
N PRO A 47 -5.16 -9.66 -0.72
CA PRO A 47 -6.06 -10.79 -0.51
C PRO A 47 -5.38 -12.12 -0.82
N GLY A 48 -5.41 -13.05 0.14
CA GLY A 48 -4.79 -14.37 0.01
C GLY A 48 -3.30 -14.44 0.39
N ALA A 49 -2.65 -13.30 0.68
CA ALA A 49 -1.30 -13.32 1.24
C ALA A 49 -1.34 -13.79 2.70
N SER A 50 -0.42 -14.66 3.08
CA SER A 50 -0.29 -15.16 4.45
C SER A 50 0.51 -14.20 5.35
N ARG A 51 1.51 -13.53 4.78
CA ARG A 51 2.48 -12.68 5.50
C ARG A 51 2.93 -11.53 4.60
N GLN A 52 3.46 -10.47 5.18
CA GLN A 52 4.08 -9.37 4.44
C GLN A 52 5.37 -8.89 5.09
N PHE A 53 6.32 -8.45 4.29
CA PHE A 53 7.68 -8.14 4.70
C PHE A 53 8.16 -6.85 4.06
N ARG A 54 8.95 -6.07 4.79
CA ARG A 54 9.72 -4.96 4.24
C ARG A 54 11.20 -5.33 4.21
N GLY A 55 11.89 -4.89 3.17
CA GLY A 55 13.32 -5.11 3.01
C GLY A 55 14.08 -3.86 2.59
N PRO A 56 15.37 -3.99 2.32
CA PRO A 56 16.19 -2.90 1.79
C PRO A 56 15.66 -2.35 0.46
N CYS A 57 16.17 -1.19 0.06
CA CYS A 57 15.91 -0.57 -1.25
C CYS A 57 14.42 -0.28 -1.56
N GLY A 58 13.59 -0.17 -0.52
CA GLY A 58 12.15 0.09 -0.64
C GLY A 58 11.32 -1.15 -0.98
N ALA A 59 11.87 -2.37 -0.83
CA ALA A 59 11.13 -3.58 -1.14
C ALA A 59 9.99 -3.82 -0.14
N HIS A 60 8.79 -4.06 -0.65
CA HIS A 60 7.65 -4.60 0.11
C HIS A 60 7.18 -5.88 -0.58
N VAL A 61 7.01 -6.93 0.20
CA VAL A 61 6.75 -8.29 -0.28
C VAL A 61 5.56 -8.88 0.43
N HIS A 62 4.67 -9.50 -0.32
CA HIS A 62 3.58 -10.34 0.17
C HIS A 62 3.90 -11.80 -0.12
N GLU A 63 3.80 -12.64 0.89
CA GLU A 63 4.02 -14.08 0.77
C GLU A 63 2.70 -14.80 0.53
N PHE A 64 2.65 -15.61 -0.54
CA PHE A 64 1.59 -16.54 -0.85
C PHE A 64 2.10 -17.98 -0.69
N GLN A 65 1.22 -18.96 -0.84
CA GLN A 65 1.58 -20.37 -0.71
C GLN A 65 2.62 -20.81 -1.76
N ASP A 66 2.52 -20.29 -2.99
CA ASP A 66 3.28 -20.72 -4.17
C ASP A 66 4.31 -19.69 -4.65
N ARG A 67 4.21 -18.43 -4.21
CA ARG A 67 5.06 -17.33 -4.67
C ARG A 67 5.20 -16.20 -3.65
N PHE A 68 6.14 -15.31 -3.94
CA PHE A 68 6.25 -13.99 -3.34
C PHE A 68 5.82 -12.94 -4.36
N VAL A 69 5.01 -11.97 -3.95
CA VAL A 69 4.67 -10.80 -4.77
C VAL A 69 5.39 -9.61 -4.18
N LEU A 70 6.33 -9.05 -4.92
CA LEU A 70 7.14 -7.92 -4.47
C LEU A 70 6.85 -6.66 -5.29
N HIS A 71 6.95 -5.51 -4.66
CA HIS A 71 7.05 -4.23 -5.34
C HIS A 71 8.08 -3.35 -4.63
N ARG A 72 8.44 -2.25 -5.30
CA ARG A 72 9.38 -1.26 -4.77
C ARG A 72 8.68 0.07 -4.52
N ASP A 73 8.71 0.50 -3.28
CA ASP A 73 8.30 1.81 -2.82
C ASP A 73 9.43 2.82 -3.09
N LEU A 74 9.05 4.06 -3.41
CA LEU A 74 9.95 5.19 -3.63
C LEU A 74 10.41 5.79 -2.29
N ALA A 75 9.55 5.77 -1.28
CA ALA A 75 9.87 6.14 0.09
C ALA A 75 9.49 5.01 1.04
N ASN A 76 10.42 4.66 1.93
CA ASN A 76 10.18 3.62 2.92
C ASN A 76 9.27 4.14 4.03
N ALA A 77 8.10 3.54 4.21
CA ALA A 77 7.13 3.95 5.23
C ALA A 77 7.68 3.94 6.67
N ASP A 78 8.67 3.08 6.96
CA ASP A 78 9.26 2.98 8.30
C ASP A 78 10.23 4.13 8.60
N GLU A 79 10.84 4.73 7.57
CA GLU A 79 11.86 5.77 7.70
C GLU A 79 11.31 7.17 7.34
N ASP A 80 10.49 7.25 6.29
CA ASP A 80 9.83 8.47 5.80
C ASP A 80 8.33 8.21 5.54
N PRO A 81 7.51 8.12 6.60
CA PRO A 81 6.08 7.85 6.47
C PRO A 81 5.32 8.94 5.70
N VAL A 82 5.79 10.19 5.78
CA VAL A 82 5.17 11.33 5.08
C VAL A 82 5.51 11.27 3.59
N GLY A 83 6.78 11.02 3.25
CA GLY A 83 7.20 10.82 1.87
C GLY A 83 6.49 9.62 1.22
N HIS A 84 6.34 8.52 1.96
CA HIS A 84 5.60 7.34 1.50
C HIS A 84 4.14 7.69 1.17
N LEU A 85 3.44 8.37 2.07
CA LEU A 85 2.05 8.76 1.85
C LEU A 85 1.89 9.70 0.63
N LEU A 86 2.86 10.58 0.38
CA LEU A 86 2.81 11.52 -0.74
C LEU A 86 3.16 10.89 -2.09
N ARG A 87 4.07 9.90 -2.10
CA ARG A 87 4.70 9.40 -3.33
C ARG A 87 4.28 7.99 -3.70
N ASP A 88 3.98 7.16 -2.71
CA ASP A 88 3.65 5.75 -2.88
C ASP A 88 2.16 5.48 -2.62
N ALA A 89 1.51 6.27 -1.76
CA ALA A 89 0.09 6.07 -1.42
C ALA A 89 -0.79 7.35 -1.50
N PRO A 90 -0.71 8.13 -2.60
CA PRO A 90 -1.45 9.39 -2.74
C PRO A 90 -2.97 9.23 -2.70
N GLU A 91 -3.50 8.04 -2.95
CA GLU A 91 -4.94 7.72 -2.83
C GLU A 91 -5.50 7.95 -1.42
N TYR A 92 -4.69 7.70 -0.38
CA TYR A 92 -5.12 7.95 1.00
C TYR A 92 -5.25 9.45 1.28
N LEU A 93 -4.37 10.27 0.68
CA LEU A 93 -4.47 11.73 0.76
C LEU A 93 -5.69 12.25 0.00
N ALA A 94 -5.93 11.75 -1.21
CA ALA A 94 -7.11 12.10 -1.99
C ALA A 94 -8.40 11.73 -1.23
N SER A 95 -8.43 10.55 -0.60
CA SER A 95 -9.55 10.09 0.23
C SER A 95 -9.78 11.01 1.42
N LEU A 96 -8.73 11.34 2.18
CA LEU A 96 -8.82 12.26 3.32
C LEU A 96 -9.31 13.66 2.89
N ALA A 97 -8.78 14.18 1.78
CA ALA A 97 -9.20 15.47 1.24
C ALA A 97 -10.68 15.47 0.85
N ALA A 98 -11.16 14.39 0.21
CA ALA A 98 -12.57 14.24 -0.14
C ALA A 98 -13.47 14.21 1.11
N VAL A 99 -13.09 13.48 2.16
CA VAL A 99 -13.83 13.46 3.43
C VAL A 99 -13.91 14.84 4.06
N LEU A 100 -12.78 15.56 4.12
CA LEU A 100 -12.72 16.91 4.70
C LEU A 100 -13.56 17.90 3.90
N ALA A 101 -13.50 17.86 2.57
CA ALA A 101 -14.30 18.71 1.69
C ALA A 101 -15.80 18.45 1.86
N ALA A 102 -16.21 17.17 1.90
CA ALA A 102 -17.61 16.79 2.12
C ALA A 102 -18.11 17.25 3.51
N GLY A 103 -17.31 17.04 4.56
CA GLY A 103 -17.62 17.52 5.91
C GLY A 103 -17.80 19.05 5.97
N LEU A 104 -16.91 19.78 5.29
CA LEU A 104 -16.97 21.24 5.24
C LEU A 104 -18.19 21.76 4.45
N ALA A 105 -18.52 21.12 3.33
CA ALA A 105 -19.71 21.44 2.54
C ALA A 105 -21.00 21.24 3.35
N LEU A 106 -21.10 20.12 4.07
CA LEU A 106 -22.23 19.82 4.95
C LEU A 106 -22.33 20.80 6.12
N ALA A 107 -21.20 21.16 6.75
CA ALA A 107 -21.17 22.15 7.82
C ALA A 107 -21.66 23.54 7.36
N ARG A 108 -21.29 23.96 6.15
CA ARG A 108 -21.76 25.23 5.55
C ARG A 108 -23.26 25.18 5.21
N SER A 109 -23.77 24.06 4.71
CA SER A 109 -25.19 23.89 4.39
C SER A 109 -26.10 23.76 5.63
N GLY A 110 -25.56 23.28 6.76
CA GLY A 110 -26.31 23.04 8.01
C GLY A 110 -26.57 24.28 8.88
N SER A 111 -26.06 25.46 8.51
CA SER A 111 -26.18 26.70 9.31
C SER A 111 -27.59 27.31 9.37
N ARG A 112 -28.61 26.74 8.69
CA ARG A 112 -29.99 27.27 8.68
C ARG A 112 -31.01 26.54 9.57
N ARG A 113 -30.67 25.46 10.29
CA ARG A 113 -31.65 24.74 11.14
C ARG A 113 -31.05 24.33 12.48
N SER A 114 -31.37 25.08 13.54
CA SER A 114 -30.72 25.03 14.87
C SER A 114 -30.92 23.75 15.71
N GLY A 115 -31.33 22.62 15.12
CA GLY A 115 -31.65 21.38 15.87
C GLY A 115 -30.84 20.13 15.49
N THR A 116 -29.93 20.17 14.52
CA THR A 116 -29.39 18.95 13.87
C THR A 116 -27.85 18.85 13.81
N ARG A 117 -27.13 19.61 14.64
CA ARG A 117 -25.64 19.60 14.67
C ARG A 117 -25.05 18.19 14.84
N GLY A 118 -25.72 17.29 15.55
CA GLY A 118 -25.31 15.87 15.66
C GLY A 118 -25.53 15.03 14.40
N GLY A 119 -26.57 15.32 13.61
CA GLY A 119 -26.88 14.58 12.37
C GLY A 119 -25.95 14.92 11.21
N ALA A 120 -25.48 16.17 11.13
CA ALA A 120 -24.54 16.59 10.09
C ALA A 120 -23.13 15.96 10.25
N ALA A 121 -22.67 15.80 11.49
CA ALA A 121 -21.41 15.12 11.81
C ALA A 121 -21.48 13.60 11.49
N LEU A 122 -22.62 12.97 11.77
CA LEU A 122 -22.84 11.56 11.45
C LEU A 122 -22.95 11.31 9.94
N ALA A 123 -23.63 12.19 9.19
CA ALA A 123 -23.74 12.06 7.74
C ALA A 123 -22.41 12.27 7.01
N SER A 124 -21.57 13.20 7.49
CA SER A 124 -20.22 13.42 6.94
C SER A 124 -19.26 12.27 7.27
N GLY A 125 -19.34 11.71 8.49
CA GLY A 125 -18.61 10.49 8.84
C GLY A 125 -19.01 9.29 7.96
N LEU A 126 -20.30 9.09 7.74
CA LEU A 126 -20.82 8.00 6.89
C LEU A 126 -20.42 8.15 5.42
N LEU A 127 -20.45 9.37 4.86
CA LEU A 127 -19.99 9.63 3.49
C LEU A 127 -18.48 9.44 3.34
N GLY A 128 -17.70 9.81 4.36
CA GLY A 128 -16.26 9.56 4.37
C GLY A 128 -15.93 8.07 4.37
N VAL A 129 -16.63 7.30 5.20
CA VAL A 129 -16.52 5.82 5.22
C VAL A 129 -16.95 5.23 3.88
N LEU A 130 -18.05 5.71 3.30
CA LEU A 130 -18.54 5.23 2.00
C LEU A 130 -17.57 5.55 0.86
N ALA A 131 -16.93 6.72 0.86
CA ALA A 131 -15.92 7.08 -0.13
C ALA A 131 -14.65 6.22 0.01
N LEU A 132 -14.19 5.96 1.23
CA LEU A 132 -13.07 5.05 1.49
C LEU A 132 -13.38 3.61 1.05
N VAL A 133 -14.55 3.09 1.43
CA VAL A 133 -14.96 1.72 1.08
C VAL A 133 -15.24 1.60 -0.42
N GLY A 134 -15.91 2.59 -1.01
CA GLY A 134 -16.19 2.63 -2.46
C GLY A 134 -14.91 2.77 -3.29
N GLY A 135 -13.97 3.61 -2.86
CA GLY A 135 -12.65 3.73 -3.49
C GLY A 135 -11.84 2.45 -3.41
N LYS A 136 -11.86 1.75 -2.25
CA LYS A 136 -11.25 0.42 -2.11
C LYS A 136 -11.90 -0.61 -3.02
N PHE A 137 -13.23 -0.63 -3.08
CA PHE A 137 -13.96 -1.56 -3.95
C PHE A 137 -13.66 -1.31 -5.42
N LEU A 138 -13.60 -0.04 -5.86
CA LEU A 138 -13.23 0.33 -7.22
C LEU A 138 -11.79 -0.08 -7.55
N LYS A 139 -10.84 0.17 -6.64
CA LYS A 139 -9.44 -0.26 -6.79
C LYS A 139 -9.33 -1.78 -6.90
N SER A 140 -10.09 -2.55 -6.12
CA SER A 140 -10.13 -4.02 -6.25
C SER A 140 -10.74 -4.51 -7.57
N LEU A 141 -11.53 -3.69 -8.27
CA LEU A 141 -12.04 -4.00 -9.61
C LEU A 141 -11.05 -3.61 -10.71
N GLU A 142 -10.22 -2.59 -10.49
CA GLU A 142 -9.18 -2.13 -11.42
C GLU A 142 -7.86 -2.90 -11.28
N GLU A 143 -7.53 -3.38 -10.08
CA GLU A 143 -6.43 -4.32 -9.84
C GLU A 143 -6.79 -5.71 -10.36
N ASP A 144 -6.92 -5.85 -11.68
CA ASP A 144 -6.36 -7.04 -12.31
C ASP A 144 -4.85 -6.96 -12.00
N PRO A 145 -4.28 -7.86 -11.20
CA PRO A 145 -2.87 -7.78 -10.89
C PRO A 145 -2.15 -8.08 -12.21
N ASP A 146 -1.65 -7.04 -12.88
CA ASP A 146 -0.63 -7.18 -13.92
C ASP A 146 0.68 -7.58 -13.23
N GLU A 147 0.63 -8.74 -12.55
CA GLU A 147 1.71 -9.42 -11.87
C GLU A 147 2.62 -9.91 -12.98
N LYS A 148 3.65 -9.12 -13.27
CA LYS A 148 4.65 -9.54 -14.25
C LYS A 148 5.50 -10.62 -13.62
N ASP A 149 5.90 -11.58 -14.44
CA ASP A 149 6.99 -12.46 -14.06
C ASP A 149 8.20 -11.61 -13.70
N SER A 150 8.73 -11.85 -12.50
CA SER A 150 9.98 -11.25 -12.07
C SER A 150 11.06 -11.48 -13.13
N PRO A 151 11.82 -10.44 -13.53
CA PRO A 151 13.01 -10.64 -14.36
C PRO A 151 13.92 -11.63 -13.64
N HIS A 152 14.59 -12.49 -14.41
CA HIS A 152 15.27 -13.68 -13.89
C HIS A 152 16.23 -13.32 -12.75
N PHE A 153 15.82 -13.60 -11.51
CA PHE A 153 16.72 -13.56 -10.37
C PHE A 153 17.69 -14.74 -10.52
N LYS A 154 18.98 -14.47 -10.45
CA LYS A 154 20.02 -15.51 -10.43
C LYS A 154 20.29 -15.80 -8.96
N SER A 155 19.76 -16.93 -8.47
CA SER A 155 20.04 -17.49 -7.15
C SER A 155 21.40 -18.17 -7.12
#